data_AF-A0AAN5CAJ5-F1
#
_entry.id   AF-A0AAN5CAJ5-F1
#
_cell.length_a   1.000
_cell.length_b   1.000
_cell.length_c   1.000
_cell.angle_alpha   90.00
_cell.angle_beta   90.00
_cell.angle_gamma   90.00
#
_symmetry.space_group_name_H-M   'P 1'
#
loop_
_entity.id
_entity.type
_entity.pdbx_description
1 polymer ?
#
loop_
_entity_poly.entity_id
_entity_poly.type
_entity_poly.pdbx_seq_one_letter_code
_entity_poly.pdbx_strand_id
1 'polypeptide(L)'
;AEAFVNYDNAVLYDEFDLSTLKTFPLTECLALSCKVYVSAPKSSLDTLERIYLGDTTLATLAGQVDETTGLKTPYELNAFSGKAFISNINWMFKSAPVAIYIVFETAPFYESGLVYDPSYSPAIKGTSARTLTILSASNFTIKGSVTKGSLAGGRVIASGFDFTESKLSRTPALYDVHKEKSFELSFAGPLATLYTSRNHTSELSFDIAINEGFSGTLF
;
A
#
# COMPACT_ATOMS: atom_id res chain seq x y z
N ALA A 1 -13.55 17.18 -0.72
CA ALA A 1 -12.26 17.16 -0.02
C ALA A 1 -11.26 16.54 -0.98
N GLU A 2 -10.06 17.11 -1.10
CA GLU A 2 -8.95 16.46 -1.82
C GLU A 2 -8.42 15.37 -0.88
N ALA A 3 -8.54 14.10 -1.27
CA ALA A 3 -8.08 12.94 -0.48
C ALA A 3 -6.73 12.40 -0.99
N PHE A 4 -6.23 12.99 -2.08
CA PHE A 4 -4.89 12.78 -2.62
C PHE A 4 -3.79 12.96 -1.58
N VAL A 5 -2.97 11.93 -1.39
CA VAL A 5 -1.78 11.99 -0.52
C VAL A 5 -0.52 11.93 -1.38
N ASN A 6 0.23 13.03 -1.36
CA ASN A 6 1.52 13.13 -2.01
C ASN A 6 2.64 12.85 -1.02
N TYR A 7 3.43 11.81 -1.29
CA TYR A 7 4.68 11.54 -0.59
C TYR A 7 5.87 11.98 -1.46
N ASP A 8 7.08 11.92 -0.93
CA ASP A 8 8.25 12.42 -1.68
C ASP A 8 8.58 11.60 -2.93
N ASN A 9 8.40 10.28 -2.85
CA ASN A 9 8.69 9.36 -3.96
C ASN A 9 7.53 8.41 -4.25
N ALA A 10 6.33 8.77 -3.81
CA ALA A 10 5.13 8.00 -4.06
C ALA A 10 3.89 8.88 -3.96
N VAL A 11 2.81 8.35 -4.50
CA VAL A 11 1.49 8.96 -4.42
C VAL A 11 0.48 7.90 -4.09
N LEU A 12 -0.54 8.28 -3.33
CA LEU A 12 -1.68 7.44 -3.04
C LEU A 12 -2.97 8.11 -3.55
N TYR A 13 -3.72 7.36 -4.35
CA TYR A 13 -5.06 7.72 -4.81
C TYR A 13 -6.12 6.82 -4.18
N ASP A 14 -7.32 7.36 -4.00
CA ASP A 14 -8.49 6.65 -3.50
C ASP A 14 -9.72 6.77 -4.43
N GLU A 15 -10.88 6.29 -3.97
CA GLU A 15 -12.12 6.35 -4.75
C GLU A 15 -12.60 7.76 -5.06
N PHE A 16 -12.31 8.74 -4.20
CA PHE A 16 -12.72 10.12 -4.39
C PHE A 16 -11.94 10.72 -5.56
N ASP A 17 -10.63 10.51 -5.62
CA ASP A 17 -9.80 10.98 -6.72
C ASP A 17 -10.31 10.47 -8.07
N LEU A 18 -10.66 9.18 -8.14
CA LEU A 18 -11.21 8.53 -9.35
C LEU A 18 -12.60 9.01 -9.77
N SER A 19 -13.34 9.66 -8.87
CA SER A 19 -14.70 10.14 -9.11
C SER A 19 -14.76 11.56 -9.67
N THR A 20 -13.65 12.29 -9.63
CA THR A 20 -13.60 13.71 -10.02
C THR A 20 -13.32 13.91 -11.50
N LEU A 21 -12.52 13.02 -12.10
CA LEU A 21 -12.02 13.17 -13.47
C LEU A 21 -12.22 11.88 -14.27
N LYS A 22 -12.60 12.04 -15.53
CA LYS A 22 -12.70 10.92 -16.48
C LYS A 22 -11.34 10.23 -16.69
N THR A 23 -10.30 11.03 -16.85
CA THR A 23 -8.95 10.57 -17.11
C THR A 23 -8.00 11.52 -16.41
N PHE A 24 -7.00 10.98 -15.71
CA PHE A 24 -5.92 11.78 -15.15
C PHE A 24 -4.56 11.17 -15.51
N PRO A 25 -3.60 12.01 -15.93
CA PRO A 25 -2.27 11.56 -16.29
C PRO A 25 -1.45 11.25 -15.03
N LEU A 26 -0.60 10.22 -15.12
CA LEU A 26 0.41 9.91 -14.11
C LEU A 26 1.73 10.55 -14.56
N THR A 27 1.80 11.88 -14.48
CA THR A 27 2.89 12.68 -15.09
C THR A 27 4.26 12.27 -14.55
N GLU A 28 4.35 11.98 -13.26
CA GLU A 28 5.57 11.52 -12.60
C GLU A 28 6.03 10.17 -13.18
N CYS A 29 5.10 9.28 -13.51
CA CYS A 29 5.38 8.00 -14.15
C CYS A 29 5.67 8.09 -15.65
N LEU A 30 5.43 9.25 -16.28
CA LEU A 30 5.94 9.53 -17.62
C LEU A 30 7.41 9.95 -17.55
N ALA A 31 7.80 10.68 -16.51
CA ALA A 31 9.17 11.15 -16.30
C ALA A 31 10.10 10.08 -15.70
N LEU A 32 9.56 9.20 -14.86
CA LEU A 32 10.25 8.15 -14.12
C LEU A 32 9.52 6.83 -14.29
N SER A 33 10.20 5.70 -14.09
CA SER A 33 9.49 4.43 -13.99
C SER A 33 8.71 4.37 -12.66
N CYS A 34 7.62 3.62 -12.62
CA CYS A 34 6.78 3.44 -11.44
C CYS A 34 6.37 1.99 -11.22
N LYS A 35 6.21 1.63 -9.94
CA LYS A 35 5.50 0.42 -9.50
C LYS A 35 4.14 0.83 -8.95
N VAL A 36 3.06 0.29 -9.54
CA VAL A 36 1.69 0.56 -9.11
C VAL A 36 1.12 -0.65 -8.40
N TYR A 37 0.62 -0.44 -7.20
CA TYR A 37 -0.07 -1.44 -6.39
C TYR A 37 -1.52 -1.00 -6.18
N VAL A 38 -2.45 -1.93 -6.31
CA VAL A 38 -3.88 -1.67 -6.12
C VAL A 38 -4.43 -2.63 -5.07
N SER A 39 -5.19 -2.11 -4.10
CA SER A 39 -5.99 -2.91 -3.17
C SER A 39 -7.45 -2.46 -3.22
N ALA A 40 -8.37 -3.40 -3.19
CA ALA A 40 -9.80 -3.15 -3.19
C ALA A 40 -10.54 -4.33 -2.53
N PRO A 41 -11.64 -4.09 -1.79
CA PRO A 41 -12.49 -5.16 -1.31
C PRO A 41 -13.19 -5.85 -2.50
N LYS A 42 -13.53 -7.12 -2.35
CA LYS A 42 -14.19 -7.92 -3.42
C LYS A 42 -15.46 -7.27 -3.95
N SER A 43 -16.21 -6.58 -3.08
CA SER A 43 -17.44 -5.85 -3.45
C SER A 43 -17.20 -4.67 -4.40
N SER A 44 -15.96 -4.17 -4.51
CA SER A 44 -15.62 -3.06 -5.42
C SER A 44 -15.28 -3.52 -6.84
N LEU A 45 -14.95 -4.81 -7.04
CA LEU A 45 -14.33 -5.28 -8.28
C LEU A 45 -15.17 -4.98 -9.52
N ASP A 46 -16.49 -5.25 -9.49
CA ASP A 46 -17.40 -4.97 -10.62
C ASP A 46 -17.37 -3.50 -11.08
N THR A 47 -17.22 -2.56 -10.14
CA THR A 47 -17.12 -1.13 -10.49
C THR A 47 -15.74 -0.80 -11.04
N LEU A 48 -14.70 -1.43 -10.50
CA LEU A 48 -13.29 -1.21 -10.87
C LEU A 48 -12.90 -1.88 -12.20
N GLU A 49 -13.67 -2.83 -12.72
CA GLU A 49 -13.48 -3.41 -14.07
C GLU A 49 -13.60 -2.36 -15.19
N ARG A 50 -14.22 -1.22 -14.89
CA ARG A 50 -14.41 -0.09 -15.81
C ARG A 50 -13.53 1.11 -15.49
N ILE A 51 -12.51 0.90 -14.64
CA ILE A 51 -11.47 1.88 -14.38
C ILE A 51 -10.15 1.30 -14.84
N TYR A 52 -9.55 1.92 -15.85
CA TYR A 52 -8.35 1.45 -16.53
C TYR A 52 -7.11 2.14 -15.99
N LEU A 53 -6.02 1.38 -15.85
CA LEU A 53 -4.66 1.89 -15.74
C LEU A 53 -3.90 1.39 -16.97
N GLY A 54 -3.61 2.29 -17.91
CA GLY A 54 -2.97 1.91 -19.16
C GLY A 54 -3.79 0.92 -19.97
N ASP A 55 -3.33 -0.33 -20.05
CA ASP A 55 -3.94 -1.44 -20.81
C ASP A 55 -4.66 -2.48 -19.94
N THR A 56 -4.75 -2.27 -18.63
CA THR A 56 -5.41 -3.17 -17.69
C THR A 56 -6.43 -2.44 -16.83
N THR A 57 -7.20 -3.16 -16.01
CA THR A 57 -8.20 -2.58 -15.11
C THR A 57 -7.73 -2.58 -13.67
N LEU A 58 -8.23 -1.65 -12.86
CA LEU A 58 -7.94 -1.63 -11.42
C LEU A 58 -8.44 -2.91 -10.73
N ALA A 59 -9.55 -3.51 -11.19
CA ALA A 59 -10.01 -4.80 -10.69
C ALA A 59 -8.99 -5.92 -10.93
N THR A 60 -8.42 -5.99 -12.13
CA THR A 60 -7.37 -6.95 -12.47
C THR A 60 -6.14 -6.76 -11.58
N LEU A 61 -5.70 -5.51 -11.39
CA LEU A 61 -4.54 -5.19 -10.56
C LEU A 61 -4.78 -5.47 -9.07
N ALA A 62 -5.99 -5.24 -8.57
CA ALA A 62 -6.34 -5.56 -7.19
C ALA A 62 -6.17 -7.07 -6.89
N GLY A 63 -6.44 -7.91 -7.88
CA GLY A 63 -6.26 -9.36 -7.81
C GLY A 63 -4.84 -9.86 -8.07
N GLN A 64 -3.87 -9.00 -8.38
CA GLN A 64 -2.47 -9.40 -8.60
C GLN A 64 -1.74 -9.59 -7.27
N VAL A 65 -2.06 -10.70 -6.59
CA VAL A 65 -1.55 -11.04 -5.27
C VAL A 65 -1.28 -12.53 -5.18
N ASP A 66 -0.19 -12.89 -4.53
CA ASP A 66 0.08 -14.27 -4.15
C ASP A 66 -0.89 -14.65 -3.02
N GLU A 67 -1.84 -15.54 -3.30
CA GLU A 67 -2.90 -15.91 -2.35
C GLU A 67 -2.38 -16.59 -1.07
N THR A 68 -1.16 -17.13 -1.09
CA THR A 68 -0.55 -17.81 0.06
C THR A 68 0.11 -16.82 1.01
N THR A 69 0.78 -15.82 0.46
CA THR A 69 1.60 -14.87 1.22
C THR A 69 0.95 -13.49 1.36
N GLY A 70 -0.08 -13.21 0.56
CA GLY A 70 -0.68 -11.88 0.39
C GLY A 70 0.23 -10.86 -0.28
N LEU A 71 1.37 -11.27 -0.84
CA LEU A 71 2.33 -10.37 -1.50
C LEU A 71 1.76 -9.88 -2.83
N LYS A 72 1.73 -8.56 -3.04
CA LYS A 72 1.29 -7.97 -4.29
C LYS A 72 2.39 -7.97 -5.35
N THR A 73 1.98 -8.24 -6.59
CA THR A 73 2.80 -8.01 -7.77
C THR A 73 2.52 -6.60 -8.29
N PRO A 74 3.54 -5.74 -8.45
CA PRO A 74 3.33 -4.40 -9.00
C PRO A 74 2.98 -4.47 -10.49
N TYR A 75 2.15 -3.53 -10.93
CA TYR A 75 2.09 -3.15 -12.34
C TYR A 75 3.18 -2.14 -12.63
N GLU A 76 4.10 -2.50 -13.52
CA GLU A 76 5.25 -1.67 -13.86
C GLU A 76 4.91 -0.73 -15.03
N LEU A 77 5.02 0.57 -14.76
CA LEU A 77 4.94 1.63 -15.75
C LEU A 77 6.36 2.12 -16.04
N ASN A 78 6.88 1.82 -17.22
CA ASN A 78 8.16 2.36 -17.64
C ASN A 78 8.05 3.84 -17.99
N ALA A 79 9.14 4.60 -17.78
CA ALA A 79 9.23 5.99 -18.22
C ALA A 79 8.87 6.13 -19.73
N PHE A 80 8.25 7.25 -20.08
CA PHE A 80 7.75 7.55 -21.43
C PHE A 80 6.70 6.57 -21.98
N SER A 81 6.14 5.70 -21.13
CA SER A 81 5.07 4.81 -21.53
C SER A 81 3.79 5.59 -21.81
N GLY A 82 3.20 5.37 -22.99
CA GLY A 82 1.86 5.87 -23.31
C GLY A 82 0.75 5.32 -22.42
N LYS A 83 1.08 4.42 -21.46
CA LYS A 83 0.13 3.78 -20.51
C LYS A 83 0.00 4.51 -19.17
N ALA A 84 0.76 5.58 -18.93
CA ALA A 84 0.80 6.28 -17.65
C ALA A 84 -0.41 7.22 -17.46
N PHE A 85 -1.61 6.65 -17.44
CA PHE A 85 -2.87 7.36 -17.16
C PHE A 85 -3.88 6.40 -16.53
N ILE A 86 -4.77 6.96 -15.72
CA ILE A 86 -5.94 6.24 -15.20
C ILE A 86 -7.19 6.81 -15.88
N SER A 87 -8.11 5.94 -16.33
CA SER A 87 -9.36 6.33 -16.98
C SER A 87 -10.56 5.63 -16.36
N ASN A 88 -11.48 6.40 -15.80
CA ASN A 88 -12.76 5.93 -15.29
C ASN A 88 -13.86 6.10 -16.36
N ILE A 89 -14.33 4.99 -16.94
CA ILE A 89 -15.39 5.00 -17.97
C ILE A 89 -16.76 4.63 -17.40
N ASN A 90 -16.91 4.54 -16.08
CA ASN A 90 -18.22 4.38 -15.46
C ASN A 90 -19.11 5.59 -15.74
N TRP A 91 -20.42 5.35 -15.74
CA TRP A 91 -21.42 6.43 -15.82
C TRP A 91 -21.18 7.42 -14.67
N MET A 92 -21.11 8.71 -15.00
CA MET A 92 -20.81 9.79 -14.06
C MET A 92 -19.52 9.57 -13.23
N PHE A 93 -18.54 8.84 -13.77
CA PHE A 93 -17.28 8.54 -13.08
C PHE A 93 -17.49 7.85 -11.72
N LYS A 94 -18.56 7.04 -11.60
CA LYS A 94 -18.78 6.26 -10.39
C LYS A 94 -17.53 5.44 -10.06
N SER A 95 -17.15 5.48 -8.78
CA SER A 95 -16.04 4.70 -8.23
C SER A 95 -16.54 3.81 -7.09
N ALA A 96 -15.66 2.99 -6.55
CA ALA A 96 -15.88 2.13 -5.39
C ALA A 96 -14.60 2.11 -4.55
N PRO A 97 -14.66 1.76 -3.25
CA PRO A 97 -13.50 1.76 -2.36
C PRO A 97 -12.28 1.08 -3.00
N VAL A 98 -11.17 1.81 -3.06
CA VAL A 98 -9.91 1.37 -3.68
C VAL A 98 -8.76 2.20 -3.13
N ALA A 99 -7.59 1.59 -3.01
CA ALA A 99 -6.35 2.28 -2.69
C ALA A 99 -5.32 1.97 -3.79
N ILE A 100 -4.83 3.02 -4.45
CA ILE A 100 -3.83 2.94 -5.52
C ILE A 100 -2.54 3.58 -5.01
N TYR A 101 -1.55 2.76 -4.74
CA TYR A 101 -0.24 3.20 -4.27
C TYR A 101 0.76 3.14 -5.42
N ILE A 102 1.25 4.31 -5.83
CA ILE A 102 2.17 4.48 -6.95
C ILE A 102 3.53 4.89 -6.39
N VAL A 103 4.55 4.08 -6.63
CA VAL A 103 5.90 4.34 -6.15
C VAL A 103 6.79 4.69 -7.32
N PHE A 104 7.53 5.78 -7.21
CA PHE A 104 8.45 6.26 -8.23
C PHE A 104 9.81 5.56 -8.11
N GLU A 105 10.52 5.41 -9.22
CA GLU A 105 11.85 4.78 -9.31
C GLU A 105 12.89 5.43 -8.37
N THR A 106 12.69 6.68 -7.97
CA THR A 106 13.56 7.40 -7.02
C THR A 106 13.38 6.97 -5.57
N ALA A 107 12.38 6.13 -5.26
CA ALA A 107 12.12 5.65 -3.91
C ALA A 107 13.31 4.80 -3.37
N PRO A 108 13.77 5.01 -2.12
CA PRO A 108 14.95 4.32 -1.59
C PRO A 108 14.84 2.80 -1.54
N PHE A 109 13.62 2.27 -1.43
CA PHE A 109 13.33 0.85 -1.39
C PHE A 109 12.61 0.37 -2.65
N TYR A 110 12.70 1.09 -3.77
CA TYR A 110 11.99 0.76 -5.01
C TYR A 110 12.14 -0.71 -5.44
N GLU A 111 13.34 -1.28 -5.31
CA GLU A 111 13.62 -2.68 -5.72
C GLU A 111 13.42 -3.73 -4.63
N SER A 112 13.28 -3.33 -3.36
CA SER A 112 13.28 -4.27 -2.22
C SER A 112 12.06 -4.13 -1.31
N GLY A 113 11.22 -3.12 -1.54
CA GLY A 113 9.98 -2.91 -0.83
C GLY A 113 8.98 -4.01 -1.13
N LEU A 114 8.37 -4.56 -0.08
CA LEU A 114 7.32 -5.56 -0.19
C LEU A 114 5.97 -4.91 0.16
N VAL A 115 4.95 -5.16 -0.66
CA VAL A 115 3.59 -4.68 -0.42
C VAL A 115 2.66 -5.87 -0.24
N TYR A 116 1.89 -5.89 0.83
CA TYR A 116 0.96 -6.95 1.15
C TYR A 116 -0.47 -6.45 1.20
N ASP A 117 -1.41 -7.30 0.78
CA ASP A 117 -2.84 -7.08 0.91
C ASP A 117 -3.40 -7.86 2.12
N PRO A 118 -4.03 -7.20 3.10
CA PRO A 118 -4.60 -7.89 4.26
C PRO A 118 -5.81 -8.77 3.92
N SER A 119 -6.44 -8.59 2.75
CA SER A 119 -7.63 -9.36 2.34
C SER A 119 -7.36 -10.86 2.16
N TYR A 120 -6.09 -11.24 2.06
CA TYR A 120 -5.64 -12.62 1.85
C TYR A 120 -5.11 -13.26 3.14
N SER A 121 -5.36 -12.63 4.30
CA SER A 121 -4.96 -13.12 5.63
C SER A 121 -3.50 -13.58 5.69
N PRO A 122 -2.54 -12.73 5.29
CA PRO A 122 -1.17 -13.14 5.07
C PRO A 122 -0.49 -13.57 6.37
N ALA A 123 -0.23 -14.87 6.52
CA ALA A 123 0.73 -15.37 7.50
C ALA A 123 2.15 -15.22 6.93
N ILE A 124 2.68 -14.00 6.93
CA ILE A 124 4.07 -13.75 6.52
C ILE A 124 4.98 -14.44 7.54
N LYS A 125 5.77 -15.42 7.12
CA LYS A 125 6.73 -16.13 8.00
C LYS A 125 8.16 -15.85 7.55
N GLY A 126 8.97 -15.29 8.45
CA GLY A 126 10.43 -15.29 8.29
C GLY A 126 10.97 -14.36 7.21
N THR A 127 10.35 -13.20 7.00
CA THR A 127 10.92 -12.17 6.11
C THR A 127 12.07 -11.41 6.76
N SER A 128 13.12 -11.12 5.99
CA SER A 128 14.24 -10.23 6.35
C SER A 128 14.15 -8.88 5.64
N ALA A 129 13.02 -8.59 4.99
CA ALA A 129 12.81 -7.32 4.31
C ALA A 129 12.90 -6.14 5.28
N ARG A 130 13.55 -5.07 4.81
CA ARG A 130 13.73 -3.84 5.59
C ARG A 130 12.45 -3.02 5.71
N THR A 131 11.59 -3.14 4.70
CA THR A 131 10.32 -2.44 4.61
C THR A 131 9.25 -3.42 4.20
N LEU A 132 8.18 -3.45 5.00
CA LEU A 132 6.98 -4.21 4.71
C LEU A 132 5.81 -3.25 4.78
N THR A 133 5.18 -3.01 3.62
CA THR A 133 4.04 -2.13 3.49
C THR A 133 2.77 -2.95 3.39
N ILE A 134 1.75 -2.59 4.16
CA ILE A 134 0.39 -3.09 4.04
C ILE A 134 -0.40 -2.03 3.28
N LEU A 135 -1.03 -2.46 2.18
CA LEU A 135 -1.93 -1.64 1.38
C LEU A 135 -3.34 -2.23 1.45
N SER A 136 -4.31 -1.44 1.87
CA SER A 136 -5.71 -1.85 1.94
C SER A 136 -6.66 -0.72 1.61
N ALA A 137 -7.78 -1.01 0.96
CA ALA A 137 -8.89 -0.05 0.87
C ALA A 137 -9.87 -0.19 2.06
N SER A 138 -9.53 -0.97 3.08
CA SER A 138 -10.36 -1.22 4.25
C SER A 138 -9.53 -1.15 5.53
N ASN A 139 -10.18 -0.94 6.67
CA ASN A 139 -9.50 -0.95 7.96
C ASN A 139 -8.91 -2.34 8.23
N PHE A 140 -7.71 -2.39 8.76
CA PHE A 140 -7.01 -3.64 9.06
C PHE A 140 -6.33 -3.59 10.41
N THR A 141 -6.09 -4.76 10.97
CA THR A 141 -5.29 -4.94 12.19
C THR A 141 -4.05 -5.75 11.84
N ILE A 142 -2.89 -5.28 12.26
CA ILE A 142 -1.61 -5.99 12.16
C ILE A 142 -1.27 -6.54 13.54
N LYS A 143 -1.06 -7.85 13.63
CA LYS A 143 -0.42 -8.50 14.77
C LYS A 143 0.96 -8.95 14.35
N GLY A 144 2.00 -8.41 14.96
CA GLY A 144 3.38 -8.78 14.68
C GLY A 144 3.97 -9.56 15.85
N SER A 145 4.85 -10.51 15.55
CA SER A 145 5.72 -11.14 16.56
C SER A 145 7.10 -11.46 16.02
N VAL A 146 8.09 -11.47 16.91
CA VAL A 146 9.49 -11.80 16.61
C VAL A 146 9.71 -13.28 16.85
N THR A 147 9.93 -14.04 15.78
CA THR A 147 10.24 -15.48 15.89
C THR A 147 11.72 -15.71 16.17
N LYS A 148 12.59 -14.84 15.66
CA LYS A 148 14.05 -14.87 15.85
C LYS A 148 14.62 -13.45 15.83
N GLY A 149 15.64 -13.18 16.63
CA GLY A 149 16.29 -11.86 16.69
C GLY A 149 15.58 -10.86 17.61
N SER A 150 15.58 -9.58 17.22
CA SER A 150 14.97 -8.47 17.97
C SER A 150 14.42 -7.44 16.99
N LEU A 151 13.22 -6.91 17.24
CA LEU A 151 12.69 -5.75 16.50
C LEU A 151 13.05 -4.42 17.14
N ALA A 152 13.96 -4.39 18.12
CA ALA A 152 14.35 -3.15 18.78
C ALA A 152 14.74 -2.08 17.73
N GLY A 153 14.04 -0.94 17.74
CA GLY A 153 14.27 0.14 16.79
C GLY A 153 13.56 -0.02 15.44
N GLY A 154 12.70 -1.04 15.29
CA GLY A 154 11.68 -1.09 14.24
C GLY A 154 10.59 -0.06 14.49
N ARG A 155 9.98 0.45 13.43
CA ARG A 155 8.98 1.52 13.51
C ARG A 155 7.85 1.25 12.54
N VAL A 156 6.61 1.47 12.98
CA VAL A 156 5.44 1.46 12.11
C VAL A 156 5.05 2.89 11.80
N ILE A 157 4.87 3.21 10.52
CA ILE A 157 4.54 4.55 10.03
C ILE A 157 3.33 4.50 9.09
N ALA A 158 2.52 5.56 9.08
CA ALA A 158 1.45 5.77 8.08
C ALA A 158 2.03 6.36 6.78
N SER A 159 2.92 5.61 6.14
CA SER A 159 3.53 5.95 4.85
C SER A 159 3.81 4.66 4.10
N GLY A 160 4.15 4.76 2.82
CA GLY A 160 4.64 3.64 2.03
C GLY A 160 6.10 3.30 2.33
N PHE A 161 6.75 2.51 1.46
CA PHE A 161 8.20 2.26 1.50
C PHE A 161 9.03 3.31 0.73
N ASP A 162 8.42 4.45 0.39
CA ASP A 162 9.03 5.53 -0.39
C ASP A 162 9.82 6.55 0.46
N PHE A 163 9.76 6.42 1.80
CA PHE A 163 10.46 7.29 2.74
C PHE A 163 11.99 7.08 2.69
N THR A 164 12.74 8.15 2.97
CA THR A 164 14.19 8.08 3.17
C THR A 164 14.54 7.79 4.63
N GLU A 165 15.63 7.06 4.88
CA GLU A 165 16.15 6.83 6.24
C GLU A 165 16.38 8.16 6.99
N SER A 166 16.82 9.20 6.27
CA SER A 166 17.01 10.55 6.84
C SER A 166 15.70 11.20 7.30
N LYS A 167 14.58 10.94 6.60
CA LYS A 167 13.25 11.46 6.93
C LYS A 167 12.54 10.62 7.97
N LEU A 168 12.94 9.36 8.17
CA LEU A 168 12.39 8.51 9.23
C LEU A 168 12.41 9.21 10.59
N SER A 169 13.49 9.95 10.91
CA SER A 169 13.60 10.72 12.16
C SER A 169 12.55 11.84 12.32
N ARG A 170 11.98 12.32 11.20
CA ARG A 170 10.98 13.39 11.14
C ARG A 170 9.56 12.87 10.94
N THR A 171 9.41 11.67 10.38
CA THR A 171 8.11 11.00 10.25
C THR A 171 7.69 10.48 11.63
N PRO A 172 6.54 10.93 12.17
CA PRO A 172 6.01 10.38 13.40
C PRO A 172 5.78 8.87 13.26
N ALA A 173 6.31 8.08 14.19
CA ALA A 173 5.94 6.68 14.27
C ALA A 173 4.53 6.59 14.84
N LEU A 174 3.71 5.73 14.22
CA LEU A 174 2.47 5.25 14.84
C LEU A 174 2.80 4.30 15.99
N TYR A 175 3.89 3.56 15.86
CA TYR A 175 4.38 2.66 16.89
C TYR A 175 5.89 2.47 16.78
N ASP A 176 6.61 2.62 17.89
CA ASP A 176 8.00 2.23 17.98
C ASP A 176 8.08 0.84 18.62
N VAL A 177 8.69 -0.11 17.91
CA VAL A 177 8.82 -1.47 18.42
C VAL A 177 9.92 -1.49 19.48
N HIS A 178 9.50 -1.48 20.74
CA HIS A 178 10.36 -1.68 21.89
C HIS A 178 10.74 -3.16 22.04
N LYS A 179 11.48 -3.53 23.10
CA LYS A 179 11.95 -4.91 23.38
C LYS A 179 10.84 -5.98 23.43
N GLU A 180 9.59 -5.59 23.28
CA GLU A 180 8.44 -6.48 23.21
C GLU A 180 8.56 -7.42 22.01
N LYS A 181 8.23 -8.68 22.25
CA LYS A 181 8.32 -9.74 21.24
C LYS A 181 7.08 -9.78 20.34
N SER A 182 6.06 -8.97 20.61
CA SER A 182 4.81 -8.91 19.86
C SER A 182 4.14 -7.54 19.97
N PHE A 183 3.34 -7.19 18.98
CA PHE A 183 2.51 -5.98 18.98
C PHE A 183 1.18 -6.24 18.23
N GLU A 184 0.17 -5.44 18.52
CA GLU A 184 -1.10 -5.42 17.81
C GLU A 184 -1.51 -3.97 17.56
N LEU A 185 -1.78 -3.62 16.31
CA LEU A 185 -2.10 -2.26 15.88
C LEU A 185 -3.26 -2.29 14.89
N SER A 186 -4.28 -1.45 15.11
CA SER A 186 -5.38 -1.26 14.17
C SER A 186 -5.20 0.05 13.39
N PHE A 187 -5.38 -0.01 12.09
CA PHE A 187 -5.20 1.10 11.16
C PHE A 187 -6.52 1.48 10.54
N ALA A 188 -6.86 2.76 10.66
CA ALA A 188 -7.94 3.42 9.94
C ALA A 188 -7.34 4.24 8.80
N GLY A 189 -6.90 3.54 7.77
CA GLY A 189 -6.22 4.17 6.64
C GLY A 189 -5.65 3.14 5.69
N PRO A 190 -5.33 3.56 4.46
CA PRO A 190 -5.03 2.62 3.40
C PRO A 190 -3.61 2.08 3.38
N LEU A 191 -2.70 2.66 4.17
CA LEU A 191 -1.27 2.39 4.07
C LEU A 191 -0.61 2.38 5.44
N ALA A 192 0.14 1.32 5.73
CA ALA A 192 1.03 1.26 6.89
C ALA A 192 2.31 0.54 6.51
N THR A 193 3.47 1.04 6.96
CA THR A 193 4.76 0.39 6.70
C THR A 193 5.48 0.09 8.00
N LEU A 194 5.87 -1.17 8.17
CA LEU A 194 6.89 -1.54 9.15
C LEU A 194 8.26 -1.35 8.51
N TYR A 195 9.09 -0.56 9.17
CA TYR A 195 10.50 -0.41 8.88
C TYR A 195 11.36 -1.09 9.94
N THR A 196 12.38 -1.82 9.50
CA THR A 196 13.41 -2.43 10.37
C THR A 196 14.80 -1.90 10.01
N SER A 197 15.60 -1.59 11.04
CA SER A 197 16.97 -1.09 10.83
C SER A 197 17.93 -2.21 10.41
N ARG A 198 18.97 -1.88 9.63
CA ARG A 198 19.92 -2.85 9.02
C ARG A 198 20.63 -3.79 10.01
N ASN A 199 20.63 -3.46 11.30
CA ASN A 199 21.40 -4.19 12.30
C ASN A 199 20.62 -5.35 12.95
N HIS A 200 19.39 -5.61 12.51
CA HIS A 200 18.54 -6.62 13.11
C HIS A 200 18.03 -7.62 12.08
N THR A 201 18.55 -8.85 12.16
CA THR A 201 17.95 -10.02 11.52
C THR A 201 16.79 -10.51 12.37
N SER A 202 15.67 -9.78 12.32
CA SER A 202 14.42 -10.23 12.91
C SER A 202 13.62 -11.02 11.88
N GLU A 203 13.29 -12.27 12.20
CA GLU A 203 12.23 -12.97 11.48
C GLU A 203 10.89 -12.55 12.08
N LEU A 204 9.99 -12.12 11.22
CA LEU A 204 8.68 -11.61 11.60
C LEU A 204 7.58 -12.59 11.23
N SER A 205 6.63 -12.75 12.15
CA SER A 205 5.34 -13.34 11.86
C SER A 205 4.27 -12.26 11.94
N PHE A 206 3.47 -12.14 10.88
CA PHE A 206 2.31 -11.26 10.87
C PHE A 206 1.03 -12.05 10.77
N ASP A 207 0.01 -11.59 11.47
CA ASP A 207 -1.38 -11.94 11.21
C ASP A 207 -2.11 -10.64 10.92
N ILE A 208 -2.74 -10.57 9.74
CA ILE A 208 -3.38 -9.36 9.26
C ILE A 208 -4.82 -9.68 8.93
N ALA A 209 -5.73 -9.01 9.63
CA ALA A 209 -7.15 -9.21 9.48
C ALA A 209 -7.81 -7.91 9.02
N ILE A 210 -8.78 -8.02 8.11
CA ILE A 210 -9.70 -6.94 7.80
C ILE A 210 -10.68 -6.83 8.97
N ASN A 211 -10.85 -5.60 9.46
CA ASN A 211 -11.89 -5.33 10.43
C ASN A 211 -13.21 -5.14 9.67
N GLU A 212 -13.95 -6.23 9.44
CA GLU A 212 -15.31 -6.18 8.89
C GLU A 212 -16.28 -5.60 9.93
N GLY A 213 -16.20 -4.30 10.14
CA GLY A 213 -17.04 -3.56 11.05
C GLY A 213 -17.14 -2.11 10.62
N PHE A 214 -18.19 -1.77 9.87
CA PHE A 214 -18.57 -0.39 9.61
C PHE A 214 -19.78 -0.04 10.47
N SER A 215 -19.70 1.08 11.20
CA SER A 215 -20.82 2.00 11.41
C SER A 215 -20.35 3.15 12.30
N GLY A 216 -19.90 4.23 11.67
CA GLY A 216 -19.60 5.47 12.37
C GLY A 216 -19.18 6.54 11.37
N THR A 217 -20.16 7.15 10.72
CA THR A 217 -20.00 8.40 9.97
C THR A 217 -19.30 9.43 10.86
N LEU A 218 -18.14 9.95 10.43
CA LEU A 218 -17.59 11.19 10.94
C LEU A 218 -17.45 12.13 9.73
N PHE A 219 -18.32 13.14 9.73
CA PHE A 219 -18.20 14.35 8.92
C PHE A 219 -17.18 15.30 9.56
#